data_AF-A0A416ZJY7-F1
#
_entry.id   AF-A0A416ZJY7-F1
#
_cell.length_a   1.000
_cell.length_b   1.000
_cell.length_c   1.000
_cell.angle_alpha   90.00
_cell.angle_beta   90.00
_cell.angle_gamma   90.00
#
_symmetry.space_group_name_H-M   'P 1'
#
loop_
_entity.id
_entity.type
_entity.pdbx_description
1 polymer ?
#
loop_
_entity_poly.entity_id
_entity_poly.type
_entity_poly.pdbx_seq_one_letter_code
_entity_poly.pdbx_strand_id
1 'polypeptide(L)'
;MLCVVLAVLLGGILWLDKTEEDQRSAELQRLNKKVFQERQEQKAALKQKEAEDSFYQKLSDGFDVNVLIVGDSIGAGAGTQSDGTEWFGQLQAYLQTIDKGNISFTNISMGGNASYAGYARTMALNDGIDYDLAIICYGQNDGIDGFSTNYESIIRAIRSRYPDCSIISILESSQREYTDKMTTIQSICEHYGIPVADTIAAFNNSGKNYEELSDDGVHPNDAGQGIYFETVKAIIDDNVAASTGKMADCDVIDENVHRFDNFIWYDAESDFERVDDTTFILNVAASGIMGIDYTYESGDNKADIYVDGELFESPTVTFDYDFSQRHILVVNNDCTVQAKIKVVFNSKEQADGFYGMCFSWK
;
A
#
# COMPACT_ATOMS: atom_id res chain seq x y z
N MET A 1 -43.34 -37.86 71.14
CA MET A 1 -43.02 -36.42 71.29
C MET A 1 -41.60 -36.10 70.81
N LEU A 2 -40.58 -36.87 71.21
CA LEU A 2 -39.18 -36.67 70.79
C LEU A 2 -38.96 -36.69 69.26
N CYS A 3 -39.56 -37.64 68.53
CA CYS A 3 -39.38 -37.76 67.07
C CYS A 3 -39.96 -36.58 66.26
N VAL A 4 -41.04 -35.94 66.76
CA VAL A 4 -41.68 -34.81 66.10
C VAL A 4 -40.81 -33.54 66.26
N VAL A 5 -40.23 -33.36 67.45
CA VAL A 5 -39.29 -32.26 67.71
C VAL A 5 -38.03 -32.38 66.87
N LEU A 6 -37.47 -33.59 66.74
CA LEU A 6 -36.33 -33.87 65.88
C LEU A 6 -36.63 -33.59 64.39
N ALA A 7 -37.80 -33.96 63.89
CA ALA A 7 -38.20 -33.71 62.50
C ALA A 7 -38.36 -32.21 62.19
N VAL A 8 -38.93 -31.44 63.13
CA VAL A 8 -39.07 -29.97 62.98
C VAL A 8 -37.72 -29.28 63.01
N LEU A 9 -36.80 -29.71 63.89
CA LEU A 9 -35.43 -29.19 63.94
C LEU A 9 -34.66 -29.49 62.66
N LEU A 10 -34.74 -30.72 62.14
CA LEU A 10 -34.13 -31.10 60.86
C LEU A 10 -34.72 -30.30 59.69
N GLY A 11 -36.03 -30.10 59.65
CA GLY A 11 -36.69 -29.29 58.63
C GLY A 11 -36.26 -27.83 58.64
N GLY A 12 -36.06 -27.25 59.84
CA GLY A 12 -35.52 -25.89 59.99
C GLY A 12 -34.08 -25.75 59.52
N ILE A 13 -33.22 -26.73 59.83
CA ILE A 13 -31.82 -26.76 59.37
C ILE A 13 -31.74 -26.88 57.85
N LEU A 14 -32.50 -27.80 57.25
CA LEU A 14 -32.55 -27.98 55.79
C LEU A 14 -33.09 -26.75 55.06
N TRP A 15 -34.04 -26.02 55.67
CA TRP A 15 -34.57 -24.78 55.10
C TRP A 15 -33.55 -23.64 55.15
N LEU A 16 -32.82 -23.49 56.26
CA LEU A 16 -31.74 -22.49 56.38
C LEU A 16 -30.64 -22.74 55.36
N ASP A 17 -30.18 -23.99 55.24
CA ASP A 17 -29.13 -24.41 54.29
C ASP A 17 -29.54 -24.11 52.84
N LYS A 18 -30.78 -24.46 52.46
CA LYS A 18 -31.33 -24.12 51.15
C LYS A 18 -31.43 -22.61 50.91
N THR A 19 -31.77 -21.84 51.93
CA THR A 19 -31.90 -20.37 51.81
C THR A 19 -30.52 -19.72 51.62
N GLU A 20 -29.49 -20.21 52.32
CA GLU A 20 -28.10 -19.77 52.12
C GLU A 20 -27.58 -20.16 50.72
N GLU A 21 -27.91 -21.38 50.25
CA GLU A 21 -27.56 -21.84 48.91
C GLU A 21 -28.21 -20.99 47.81
N ASP A 22 -29.51 -20.67 47.95
CA ASP A 22 -30.24 -19.80 47.02
C ASP A 22 -29.65 -18.38 46.99
N GLN A 23 -29.25 -17.83 48.15
CA GLN A 23 -28.57 -16.53 48.23
C GLN A 23 -27.21 -16.56 47.53
N ARG A 24 -26.40 -17.59 47.78
CA ARG A 24 -25.10 -17.78 47.14
C ARG A 24 -25.23 -17.94 45.62
N SER A 25 -26.24 -18.69 45.17
CA SER A 25 -26.55 -18.86 43.75
C SER A 25 -26.94 -17.54 43.08
N ALA A 26 -27.80 -16.74 43.73
CA ALA A 26 -28.19 -15.42 43.25
C ALA A 26 -27.01 -14.44 43.20
N GLU A 27 -26.11 -14.48 44.19
CA GLU A 27 -24.87 -13.68 44.20
C GLU A 27 -23.93 -14.09 43.07
N LEU A 28 -23.72 -15.40 42.87
CA LEU A 28 -22.90 -15.94 41.79
C LEU A 28 -23.43 -15.53 40.41
N GLN A 29 -24.75 -15.58 40.20
CA GLN A 29 -25.39 -15.13 38.96
C GLN A 29 -25.17 -13.63 38.73
N ARG A 30 -25.28 -12.80 39.77
CA ARG A 30 -25.00 -11.36 39.68
C ARG A 30 -23.54 -11.09 39.34
N LEU A 31 -22.61 -11.79 40.00
CA LEU A 31 -21.18 -11.65 39.74
C LEU A 31 -20.82 -12.09 38.31
N ASN A 32 -21.36 -13.22 37.85
CA ASN A 32 -21.16 -13.69 36.48
C ASN A 32 -21.69 -12.70 35.45
N LYS A 33 -22.87 -12.09 35.70
CA LYS A 33 -23.42 -11.05 34.82
C LYS A 33 -22.52 -9.81 34.79
N LYS A 34 -21.98 -9.40 35.95
CA LYS A 34 -21.06 -8.27 36.05
C LYS A 34 -19.75 -8.53 35.30
N VAL A 35 -19.12 -9.68 35.52
CA VAL A 35 -17.89 -10.08 34.80
C VAL A 35 -18.13 -10.19 33.29
N PHE A 36 -19.29 -10.70 32.88
CA PHE A 36 -19.65 -10.73 31.46
C PHE A 36 -19.75 -9.31 30.88
N GLN A 37 -20.42 -8.40 31.57
CA GLN A 37 -20.56 -7.00 31.16
C GLN A 37 -19.20 -6.30 31.06
N GLU A 38 -18.36 -6.41 32.09
CA GLU A 38 -17.01 -5.84 32.12
C GLU A 38 -16.16 -6.35 30.95
N ARG A 39 -16.27 -7.65 30.60
CA ARG A 39 -15.58 -8.21 29.43
C ARG A 39 -16.09 -7.64 28.11
N GLN A 40 -17.39 -7.35 27.98
CA GLN A 40 -17.93 -6.72 26.77
C GLN A 40 -17.44 -5.28 26.65
N GLU A 41 -17.44 -4.54 27.77
CA GLU A 41 -16.96 -3.15 27.82
C GLU A 41 -15.46 -3.07 27.50
N GLN A 42 -14.65 -3.97 28.06
CA GLN A 42 -13.22 -4.05 27.77
C GLN A 42 -12.97 -4.36 26.28
N LYS A 43 -13.74 -5.27 25.68
CA LYS A 43 -13.64 -5.59 24.25
C LYS A 43 -14.04 -4.41 23.37
N ALA A 44 -15.10 -3.68 23.75
CA ALA A 44 -15.54 -2.51 23.02
C ALA A 44 -14.50 -1.38 23.09
N ALA A 45 -13.93 -1.14 24.27
CA ALA A 45 -12.87 -0.15 24.46
C ALA A 45 -11.61 -0.50 23.65
N LEU A 46 -11.22 -1.77 23.58
CA LEU A 46 -10.07 -2.20 22.79
C LEU A 46 -10.29 -2.00 21.29
N LYS A 47 -11.48 -2.34 20.77
CA LYS A 47 -11.84 -2.09 19.37
C LYS A 47 -11.90 -0.61 19.02
N GLN A 48 -12.42 0.21 19.94
CA GLN A 48 -12.44 1.66 19.74
C GLN A 48 -11.03 2.21 19.69
N LYS A 49 -10.16 1.75 20.60
CA LYS A 49 -8.76 2.14 20.62
C LYS A 49 -8.04 1.78 19.31
N GLU A 50 -8.16 0.52 18.87
CA GLU A 50 -7.60 0.06 17.60
C GLU A 50 -8.07 0.89 16.40
N ALA A 51 -9.33 1.33 16.39
CA ALA A 51 -9.87 2.18 15.32
C ALA A 51 -9.42 3.64 15.41
N GLU A 52 -9.04 4.13 16.58
CA GLU A 52 -8.56 5.51 16.80
C GLU A 52 -7.04 5.62 16.63
N ASP A 53 -6.31 4.53 16.81
CA ASP A 53 -4.85 4.46 16.70
C ASP A 53 -4.36 4.58 15.24
N SER A 54 -3.26 5.31 15.06
CA SER A 54 -2.45 5.24 13.84
C SER A 54 -1.63 3.95 13.79
N PHE A 55 -0.94 3.68 12.67
CA PHE A 55 0.07 2.62 12.59
C PHE A 55 1.06 2.61 13.76
N TYR A 56 1.58 3.79 14.14
CA TYR A 56 2.61 3.89 15.17
C TYR A 56 2.07 3.55 16.56
N GLN A 57 0.82 3.93 16.84
CA GLN A 57 0.14 3.61 18.09
C GLN A 57 -0.25 2.12 18.12
N LYS A 58 -0.74 1.58 17.00
CA LYS A 58 -1.06 0.15 16.85
C LYS A 58 0.13 -0.75 17.15
N LEU A 59 1.31 -0.43 16.61
CA LEU A 59 2.55 -1.13 16.93
C LEU A 59 2.89 -1.09 18.42
N SER A 60 2.71 0.06 19.08
CA SER A 60 3.00 0.18 20.52
C SER A 60 2.01 -0.62 21.37
N ASP A 61 0.77 -0.77 20.91
CA ASP A 61 -0.33 -1.37 21.64
C ASP A 61 -0.53 -2.86 21.37
N GLY A 62 0.19 -3.42 20.39
CA GLY A 62 0.14 -4.84 20.07
C GLY A 62 -1.01 -5.22 19.14
N PHE A 63 -1.49 -4.28 18.32
CA PHE A 63 -2.52 -4.54 17.32
C PHE A 63 -1.91 -5.05 16.02
N ASP A 64 -2.69 -5.81 15.26
CA ASP A 64 -2.27 -6.26 13.93
C ASP A 64 -2.06 -5.04 13.02
N VAL A 65 -1.03 -5.07 12.18
CA VAL A 65 -0.75 -4.00 11.21
C VAL A 65 -0.42 -4.55 9.83
N ASN A 66 -0.91 -3.85 8.81
CA ASN A 66 -0.66 -4.14 7.40
C ASN A 66 0.13 -3.00 6.76
N VAL A 67 1.25 -3.33 6.11
CA VAL A 67 2.13 -2.38 5.43
C VAL A 67 2.03 -2.56 3.92
N LEU A 68 1.83 -1.46 3.19
CA LEU A 68 1.83 -1.39 1.74
C LEU A 68 3.14 -0.75 1.24
N ILE A 69 3.76 -1.32 0.22
CA ILE A 69 4.91 -0.74 -0.48
C ILE A 69 4.51 -0.41 -1.90
N VAL A 70 4.70 0.85 -2.27
CA VAL A 70 4.34 1.39 -3.58
C VAL A 70 5.57 2.06 -4.18
N GLY A 71 6.26 1.39 -5.08
CA GLY A 71 7.52 1.90 -5.62
C GLY A 71 7.94 1.35 -6.97
N ASP A 72 9.14 1.69 -7.39
CA ASP A 72 9.76 1.18 -8.62
C ASP A 72 10.63 -0.06 -8.36
N SER A 73 11.74 -0.23 -9.09
CA SER A 73 12.66 -1.35 -8.87
C SER A 73 13.31 -1.31 -7.49
N ILE A 74 13.60 -0.12 -6.94
CA ILE A 74 14.18 0.01 -5.60
C ILE A 74 13.13 -0.34 -4.53
N GLY A 75 11.88 0.09 -4.73
CA GLY A 75 10.75 -0.34 -3.90
C GLY A 75 10.49 -1.84 -3.96
N ALA A 76 10.75 -2.48 -5.11
CA ALA A 76 10.68 -3.93 -5.30
C ALA A 76 11.87 -4.70 -4.68
N GLY A 77 12.90 -4.01 -4.19
CA GLY A 77 14.08 -4.64 -3.58
C GLY A 77 15.16 -5.07 -4.58
N ALA A 78 15.14 -4.56 -5.82
CA ALA A 78 16.17 -4.86 -6.80
C ALA A 78 17.58 -4.46 -6.29
N GLY A 79 18.59 -5.20 -6.76
CA GLY A 79 19.98 -5.07 -6.31
C GLY A 79 20.35 -6.01 -5.15
N THR A 80 19.36 -6.53 -4.44
CA THR A 80 19.53 -7.56 -3.41
C THR A 80 20.18 -8.83 -3.97
N GLN A 81 21.12 -9.41 -3.23
CA GLN A 81 21.86 -10.61 -3.64
C GLN A 81 21.37 -11.89 -2.94
N SER A 82 20.60 -11.76 -1.86
CA SER A 82 20.09 -12.87 -1.05
C SER A 82 18.60 -12.70 -0.73
N ASP A 83 17.81 -13.76 -0.82
CA ASP A 83 16.39 -13.68 -0.46
C ASP A 83 16.20 -13.22 1.00
N GLY A 84 15.31 -12.25 1.21
CA GLY A 84 15.00 -11.71 2.54
C GLY A 84 15.95 -10.62 3.04
N THR A 85 16.95 -10.23 2.24
CA THR A 85 17.81 -9.07 2.55
C THR A 85 17.33 -7.78 1.89
N GLU A 86 16.17 -7.78 1.22
CA GLU A 86 15.50 -6.55 0.79
C GLU A 86 15.18 -5.68 2.01
N TRP A 87 15.26 -4.35 1.87
CA TRP A 87 15.04 -3.41 2.97
C TRP A 87 13.70 -3.63 3.68
N PHE A 88 12.65 -3.99 2.95
CA PHE A 88 11.33 -4.27 3.51
C PHE A 88 11.22 -5.65 4.16
N GLY A 89 11.96 -6.64 3.67
CA GLY A 89 12.05 -7.95 4.32
C GLY A 89 12.73 -7.84 5.69
N GLN A 90 13.82 -7.07 5.74
CA GLN A 90 14.49 -6.71 7.01
C GLN A 90 13.55 -5.92 7.94
N LEU A 91 12.79 -4.97 7.40
CA LEU A 91 11.82 -4.19 8.17
C LEU A 91 10.71 -5.08 8.74
N GLN A 92 10.13 -5.96 7.94
CA GLN A 92 9.10 -6.88 8.39
C GLN A 92 9.63 -7.78 9.52
N ALA A 93 10.81 -8.37 9.35
CA ALA A 93 11.45 -9.19 10.37
C ALA A 93 11.70 -8.40 11.67
N TYR A 94 12.13 -7.14 11.56
CA TYR A 94 12.31 -6.27 12.71
C TYR A 94 10.99 -6.01 13.45
N LEU A 95 9.94 -5.59 12.74
CA LEU A 95 8.65 -5.27 13.36
C LEU A 95 8.05 -6.48 14.08
N GLN A 96 8.20 -7.70 13.54
CA GLN A 96 7.79 -8.95 14.18
C GLN A 96 8.54 -9.25 15.49
N THR A 97 9.70 -8.63 15.74
CA THR A 97 10.45 -8.83 17.00
C THR A 97 9.99 -7.88 18.11
N ILE A 98 9.42 -6.74 17.76
CA ILE A 98 9.02 -5.69 18.71
C ILE A 98 7.52 -5.65 18.97
N ASP A 99 6.72 -6.14 18.01
CA ASP A 99 5.27 -6.20 18.12
C ASP A 99 4.78 -7.60 18.56
N LYS A 100 3.64 -7.63 19.25
CA LYS A 100 2.91 -8.83 19.65
C LYS A 100 1.73 -9.13 18.73
N GLY A 101 1.34 -8.19 17.87
CA GLY A 101 0.36 -8.37 16.80
C GLY A 101 0.93 -9.11 15.59
N ASN A 102 0.06 -9.35 14.60
CA ASN A 102 0.46 -9.85 13.29
C ASN A 102 0.96 -8.71 12.41
N ILE A 103 2.15 -8.89 11.82
CA ILE A 103 2.74 -7.95 10.86
C ILE A 103 2.66 -8.52 9.45
N SER A 104 1.93 -7.85 8.55
CA SER A 104 1.82 -8.23 7.14
C SER A 104 2.35 -7.14 6.20
N PHE A 105 2.95 -7.56 5.09
CA PHE A 105 3.50 -6.68 4.06
C PHE A 105 2.91 -7.05 2.72
N THR A 106 2.49 -6.06 1.94
CA THR A 106 2.13 -6.20 0.53
C THR A 106 3.00 -5.26 -0.29
N ASN A 107 3.74 -5.79 -1.26
CA ASN A 107 4.57 -4.99 -2.15
C ASN A 107 3.97 -4.99 -3.56
N ILE A 108 3.48 -3.83 -4.00
CA ILE A 108 2.89 -3.65 -5.33
C ILE A 108 3.83 -2.95 -6.32
N SER A 109 5.10 -2.76 -5.93
CA SER A 109 6.12 -2.05 -6.69
C SER A 109 6.38 -2.69 -8.06
N MET A 110 6.76 -1.86 -9.03
CA MET A 110 7.01 -2.28 -10.41
C MET A 110 8.35 -1.74 -10.92
N GLY A 111 9.29 -2.64 -11.20
CA GLY A 111 10.59 -2.25 -11.75
C GLY A 111 10.49 -1.45 -13.05
N GLY A 112 11.35 -0.44 -13.21
CA GLY A 112 11.41 0.38 -14.42
C GLY A 112 10.21 1.32 -14.65
N ASN A 113 9.32 1.46 -13.67
CA ASN A 113 8.12 2.29 -13.80
C ASN A 113 8.27 3.62 -13.06
N ALA A 114 7.58 4.65 -13.58
CA ALA A 114 7.45 5.96 -12.96
C ALA A 114 6.25 6.01 -11.98
N SER A 115 6.15 7.09 -11.21
CA SER A 115 5.12 7.33 -10.19
C SER A 115 3.66 7.16 -10.65
N TYR A 116 3.34 7.39 -11.93
CA TYR A 116 2.00 7.11 -12.47
C TYR A 116 1.58 5.63 -12.28
N ALA A 117 2.52 4.70 -12.43
CA ALA A 117 2.24 3.28 -12.19
C ALA A 117 1.89 3.04 -10.70
N GLY A 118 2.54 3.75 -9.78
CA GLY A 118 2.24 3.69 -8.35
C GLY A 118 0.81 4.10 -8.05
N TYR A 119 0.32 5.17 -8.68
CA TYR A 119 -1.08 5.59 -8.61
C TYR A 119 -2.02 4.50 -9.13
N ALA A 120 -1.80 4.05 -10.36
CA ALA A 120 -2.68 3.09 -11.02
C ALA A 120 -2.75 1.75 -10.26
N ARG A 121 -1.60 1.28 -9.76
CA ARG A 121 -1.49 0.06 -8.96
C ARG A 121 -2.19 0.18 -7.62
N THR A 122 -2.09 1.34 -6.96
CA THR A 122 -2.78 1.61 -5.70
C THR A 122 -4.30 1.62 -5.91
N MET A 123 -4.79 2.29 -6.95
CA MET A 123 -6.22 2.37 -7.23
C MET A 123 -6.82 1.04 -7.70
N ALA A 124 -6.04 0.24 -8.44
CA ALA A 124 -6.45 -1.09 -8.89
C ALA A 124 -6.36 -2.17 -7.80
N LEU A 125 -5.68 -1.90 -6.67
CA LEU A 125 -5.50 -2.88 -5.61
C LEU A 125 -6.83 -3.20 -4.93
N ASN A 126 -7.22 -4.49 -4.98
CA ASN A 126 -8.49 -4.97 -4.44
C ASN A 126 -8.31 -6.34 -3.76
N ASP A 127 -7.47 -6.38 -2.74
CA ASP A 127 -7.20 -7.56 -1.90
C ASP A 127 -8.04 -7.61 -0.61
N GLY A 128 -8.82 -6.56 -0.34
CA GLY A 128 -9.66 -6.45 0.86
C GLY A 128 -8.88 -6.16 2.14
N ILE A 129 -7.61 -5.74 2.03
CA ILE A 129 -6.77 -5.35 3.17
C ILE A 129 -6.93 -3.86 3.42
N ASP A 130 -7.03 -3.47 4.70
CA ASP A 130 -6.92 -2.09 5.15
C ASP A 130 -5.50 -1.85 5.65
N TYR A 131 -4.79 -0.92 5.03
CA TYR A 131 -3.37 -0.68 5.31
C TYR A 131 -3.17 0.43 6.32
N ASP A 132 -2.30 0.17 7.29
CA ASP A 132 -1.97 1.09 8.37
C ASP A 132 -0.80 2.00 8.00
N LEU A 133 0.13 1.49 7.19
CA LEU A 133 1.28 2.25 6.69
C LEU A 133 1.46 1.98 5.19
N ALA A 134 1.67 3.04 4.42
CA ALA A 134 2.18 2.96 3.06
C ALA A 134 3.59 3.57 2.97
N ILE A 135 4.49 2.91 2.26
CA ILE A 135 5.85 3.39 2.00
C ILE A 135 6.01 3.61 0.50
N ILE A 136 6.25 4.87 0.11
CA ILE A 136 6.40 5.28 -1.30
C ILE A 136 7.89 5.32 -1.66
N CYS A 137 8.29 4.69 -2.77
CA CYS A 137 9.67 4.70 -3.28
C CYS A 137 9.69 4.89 -4.80
N TYR A 138 9.75 6.16 -5.23
CA TYR A 138 9.82 6.55 -6.63
C TYR A 138 10.71 7.77 -6.80
N GLY A 139 11.14 7.99 -8.04
CA GLY A 139 11.89 9.16 -8.46
C GLY A 139 13.00 8.83 -9.45
N GLN A 140 13.53 7.60 -9.45
CA GLN A 140 14.62 7.19 -10.34
C GLN A 140 14.16 7.19 -11.80
N ASN A 141 13.04 6.52 -12.08
CA ASN A 141 12.51 6.33 -13.43
C ASN A 141 11.65 7.51 -13.93
N ASP A 142 11.26 8.42 -13.04
CA ASP A 142 10.41 9.57 -13.37
C ASP A 142 11.13 10.62 -14.24
N GLY A 143 10.42 11.14 -15.25
CA GLY A 143 10.77 12.42 -15.88
C GLY A 143 10.45 13.60 -14.96
N ILE A 144 10.87 14.82 -15.30
CA ILE A 144 10.51 16.02 -14.51
C ILE A 144 9.08 16.49 -14.83
N ASP A 145 8.69 16.40 -16.10
CA ASP A 145 7.39 16.87 -16.56
C ASP A 145 6.25 16.01 -16.00
N GLY A 146 5.31 16.64 -15.28
CA GLY A 146 4.17 15.96 -14.64
C GLY A 146 4.51 15.15 -13.39
N PHE A 147 5.78 15.11 -12.97
CA PHE A 147 6.23 14.35 -11.81
C PHE A 147 5.50 14.73 -10.52
N SER A 148 5.41 16.03 -10.22
CA SER A 148 4.77 16.52 -8.99
C SER A 148 3.33 16.04 -8.89
N THR A 149 2.56 16.15 -9.98
CA THR A 149 1.16 15.74 -10.05
C THR A 149 1.03 14.22 -9.90
N ASN A 150 1.88 13.44 -10.58
CA ASN A 150 1.85 11.99 -10.50
C ASN A 150 2.25 11.50 -9.10
N TYR A 151 3.29 12.07 -8.50
CA TYR A 151 3.73 11.71 -7.14
C TYR A 151 2.65 12.05 -6.11
N GLU A 152 2.07 13.24 -6.20
CA GLU A 152 0.94 13.65 -5.35
C GLU A 152 -0.27 12.72 -5.54
N SER A 153 -0.53 12.25 -6.76
CA SER A 153 -1.64 11.32 -7.02
C SER A 153 -1.49 9.98 -6.30
N ILE A 154 -0.26 9.50 -6.03
CA ILE A 154 -0.03 8.31 -5.19
C ILE A 154 -0.52 8.58 -3.77
N ILE A 155 -0.10 9.71 -3.18
CA ILE A 155 -0.49 10.11 -1.82
C ILE A 155 -2.01 10.21 -1.72
N ARG A 156 -2.65 10.85 -2.69
CA ARG A 156 -4.11 11.00 -2.75
C ARG A 156 -4.82 9.66 -2.92
N ALA A 157 -4.30 8.77 -3.77
CA ALA A 157 -4.83 7.42 -3.93
C ALA A 157 -4.78 6.61 -2.63
N ILE A 158 -3.64 6.61 -1.94
CA ILE A 158 -3.48 5.93 -0.64
C ILE A 158 -4.49 6.48 0.36
N ARG A 159 -4.57 7.81 0.52
CA ARG A 159 -5.51 8.43 1.47
C ARG A 159 -6.98 8.19 1.12
N SER A 160 -7.33 8.10 -0.15
CA SER A 160 -8.70 7.79 -0.57
C SER A 160 -9.07 6.33 -0.32
N ARG A 161 -8.11 5.41 -0.51
CA ARG A 161 -8.30 3.96 -0.35
C ARG A 161 -8.24 3.55 1.12
N TYR A 162 -7.36 4.18 1.88
CA TYR A 162 -6.98 3.84 3.26
C TYR A 162 -6.90 5.14 4.09
N PRO A 163 -8.04 5.69 4.54
CA PRO A 163 -8.10 7.04 5.15
C PRO A 163 -7.26 7.22 6.42
N ASP A 164 -7.04 6.14 7.16
CA ASP A 164 -6.27 6.13 8.41
C ASP A 164 -4.80 5.73 8.22
N CYS A 165 -4.38 5.49 6.97
CA CYS A 165 -3.04 5.05 6.63
C CYS A 165 -2.01 6.15 6.85
N SER A 166 -0.99 5.85 7.66
CA SER A 166 0.23 6.65 7.73
C SER A 166 1.03 6.50 6.43
N ILE A 167 1.84 7.50 6.07
CA ILE A 167 2.69 7.44 4.88
C ILE A 167 4.13 7.77 5.26
N ILE A 168 5.09 7.02 4.71
CA ILE A 168 6.51 7.36 4.68
C ILE A 168 6.94 7.47 3.22
N SER A 169 7.75 8.47 2.90
CA SER A 169 8.29 8.66 1.56
C SER A 169 9.80 8.45 1.55
N ILE A 170 10.32 7.63 0.65
CA ILE A 170 11.76 7.41 0.48
C ILE A 170 12.30 8.38 -0.57
N LEU A 171 13.44 9.02 -0.29
CA LEU A 171 14.28 9.63 -1.33
C LEU A 171 15.28 8.59 -1.82
N GLU A 172 15.27 8.29 -3.11
CA GLU A 172 16.09 7.22 -3.66
C GLU A 172 17.56 7.64 -3.79
N SER A 173 18.43 6.91 -3.10
CA SER A 173 19.89 7.12 -3.10
C SER A 173 20.49 7.14 -4.51
N SER A 174 19.86 6.48 -5.49
CA SER A 174 20.23 6.46 -6.91
C SER A 174 20.33 7.84 -7.55
N GLN A 175 19.61 8.84 -7.00
CA GLN A 175 19.71 10.23 -7.43
C GLN A 175 21.03 10.89 -7.01
N ARG A 176 21.74 10.32 -6.02
CA ARG A 176 23.05 10.73 -5.43
C ARG A 176 23.06 12.09 -4.74
N GLU A 177 22.28 13.03 -5.26
CA GLU A 177 22.12 14.40 -4.78
C GLU A 177 20.62 14.74 -4.71
N TYR A 178 20.30 15.88 -4.09
CA TYR A 178 18.93 16.40 -4.06
C TYR A 178 18.57 17.04 -5.40
N THR A 179 18.28 16.20 -6.40
CA THR A 179 17.79 16.64 -7.71
C THR A 179 16.45 17.37 -7.58
N ASP A 180 16.01 18.04 -8.65
CA ASP A 180 14.70 18.71 -8.70
C ASP A 180 13.55 17.74 -8.33
N LYS A 181 13.67 16.45 -8.69
CA LYS A 181 12.71 15.42 -8.29
C LYS A 181 12.73 15.19 -6.78
N MET A 182 13.90 15.03 -6.18
CA MET A 182 13.99 14.78 -4.72
C MET A 182 13.52 15.97 -3.90
N THR A 183 13.85 17.19 -4.32
CA THR A 183 13.36 18.42 -3.66
C THR A 183 11.85 18.61 -3.86
N THR A 184 11.29 18.18 -4.99
CA THR A 184 9.84 18.11 -5.21
C THR A 184 9.17 17.13 -4.24
N ILE A 185 9.71 15.91 -4.08
CA ILE A 185 9.20 14.95 -3.09
C ILE A 185 9.22 15.55 -1.68
N GLN A 186 10.35 16.16 -1.29
CA GLN A 186 10.47 16.80 0.03
C GLN A 186 9.41 17.88 0.24
N SER A 187 9.18 18.74 -0.77
CA SER A 187 8.19 19.82 -0.69
C SER A 187 6.76 19.29 -0.58
N ILE A 188 6.43 18.23 -1.35
CA ILE A 188 5.13 17.56 -1.25
C ILE A 188 4.98 16.94 0.14
N CYS A 189 5.99 16.21 0.62
CA CYS A 189 5.94 15.56 1.91
C CYS A 189 5.80 16.55 3.08
N GLU A 190 6.50 17.69 3.03
CA GLU A 190 6.36 18.77 4.02
C GLU A 190 4.91 19.27 4.09
N HIS A 191 4.29 19.51 2.93
CA HIS A 191 2.89 19.96 2.85
C HIS A 191 1.90 18.95 3.44
N TYR A 192 2.11 17.65 3.20
CA TYR A 192 1.24 16.58 3.71
C TYR A 192 1.61 16.11 5.13
N GLY A 193 2.67 16.65 5.76
CA GLY A 193 3.19 16.16 7.04
C GLY A 193 3.72 14.73 6.97
N ILE A 194 4.21 14.30 5.81
CA ILE A 194 4.77 12.96 5.57
C ILE A 194 6.25 12.96 5.96
N PRO A 195 6.70 12.07 6.87
CA PRO A 195 8.11 11.90 7.14
C PRO A 195 8.86 11.31 5.94
N VAL A 196 10.05 11.86 5.68
CA VAL A 196 10.91 11.49 4.55
C VAL A 196 12.08 10.63 5.04
N ALA A 197 12.18 9.40 4.51
CA ALA A 197 13.34 8.53 4.66
C ALA A 197 14.43 8.96 3.66
N ASP A 198 15.35 9.81 4.13
CA ASP A 198 16.42 10.39 3.32
C ASP A 198 17.59 9.41 3.16
N THR A 199 17.46 8.46 2.23
CA THR A 199 18.52 7.49 1.96
C THR A 199 19.71 8.10 1.20
N ILE A 200 19.52 9.26 0.56
CA ILE A 200 20.62 10.02 -0.06
C ILE A 200 21.59 10.49 1.03
N ALA A 201 21.07 11.15 2.07
CA ALA A 201 21.86 11.55 3.23
C ALA A 201 22.49 10.33 3.92
N ALA A 202 21.71 9.25 4.11
CA ALA A 202 22.20 8.05 4.78
C ALA A 202 23.36 7.38 4.01
N PHE A 203 23.29 7.30 2.69
CA PHE A 203 24.38 6.80 1.84
C PHE A 203 25.63 7.68 1.97
N ASN A 204 25.46 8.99 1.85
CA ASN A 204 26.57 9.96 1.95
C ASN A 204 27.25 9.95 3.33
N ASN A 205 26.50 9.65 4.39
CA ASN A 205 27.01 9.60 5.76
C ASN A 205 27.46 8.20 6.21
N SER A 206 27.35 7.18 5.36
CA SER A 206 27.69 5.79 5.69
C SER A 206 29.19 5.52 5.88
N GLY A 207 30.04 6.44 5.42
CA GLY A 207 31.50 6.26 5.37
C GLY A 207 31.97 5.27 4.29
N LYS A 208 31.07 4.83 3.41
CA LYS A 208 31.35 3.97 2.25
C LYS A 208 31.23 4.76 0.96
N ASN A 209 31.95 4.34 -0.08
CA ASN A 209 31.72 4.88 -1.41
C ASN A 209 30.39 4.34 -1.97
N TYR A 210 29.77 5.07 -2.88
CA TYR A 210 28.48 4.69 -3.46
C TYR A 210 28.55 3.31 -4.14
N GLU A 211 29.65 3.03 -4.82
CA GLU A 211 29.89 1.77 -5.56
C GLU A 211 30.08 0.56 -4.63
N GLU A 212 30.28 0.78 -3.33
CA GLU A 212 30.26 -0.31 -2.34
C GLU A 212 28.83 -0.65 -1.88
N LEU A 213 27.86 0.22 -2.18
CA LEU A 213 26.47 0.14 -1.76
C LEU A 213 25.51 -0.14 -2.93
N SER A 214 26.00 -0.08 -4.17
CA SER A 214 25.25 -0.32 -5.39
C SER A 214 26.18 -0.78 -6.50
N ASP A 215 25.97 -2.02 -6.97
CA ASP A 215 26.87 -2.68 -7.93
C ASP A 215 26.70 -2.13 -9.35
N ASP A 216 25.49 -1.70 -9.72
CA ASP A 216 25.14 -1.14 -11.04
C ASP A 216 24.97 0.38 -11.04
N GLY A 217 25.19 1.02 -9.88
CA GLY A 217 25.08 2.46 -9.70
C GLY A 217 23.65 2.98 -9.54
N VAL A 218 22.63 2.13 -9.55
CA VAL A 218 21.21 2.47 -9.36
C VAL A 218 20.64 1.72 -8.16
N HIS A 219 20.70 0.39 -8.17
CA HIS A 219 20.01 -0.46 -7.22
C HIS A 219 20.90 -0.71 -5.98
N PRO A 220 20.37 -0.54 -4.75
CA PRO A 220 21.11 -0.87 -3.54
C PRO A 220 21.44 -2.38 -3.48
N ASN A 221 22.72 -2.72 -3.28
CA ASN A 221 23.13 -4.08 -2.93
C ASN A 221 22.80 -4.39 -1.47
N ASP A 222 23.08 -5.60 -0.96
CA ASP A 222 22.73 -5.99 0.43
C ASP A 222 23.16 -4.96 1.50
N ALA A 223 24.33 -4.32 1.34
CA ALA A 223 24.77 -3.27 2.26
C ALA A 223 23.96 -1.98 2.12
N GLY A 224 23.62 -1.58 0.90
CA GLY A 224 22.73 -0.45 0.62
C GLY A 224 21.29 -0.71 1.10
N GLN A 225 20.75 -1.91 0.90
CA GLN A 225 19.44 -2.35 1.41
C GLN A 225 19.37 -2.23 2.94
N GLY A 226 20.45 -2.59 3.64
CA GLY A 226 20.57 -2.38 5.08
C GLY A 226 20.48 -0.90 5.48
N ILE A 227 21.02 0.02 4.69
CA ILE A 227 20.89 1.47 4.94
C ILE A 227 19.44 1.93 4.73
N TYR A 228 18.77 1.46 3.68
CA TYR A 228 17.34 1.76 3.47
C TYR A 228 16.49 1.29 4.65
N PHE A 229 16.72 0.04 5.09
CA PHE A 229 16.07 -0.54 6.26
C PHE A 229 16.26 0.34 7.51
N GLU A 230 17.50 0.65 7.88
CA GLU A 230 17.78 1.44 9.09
C GLU A 230 17.18 2.86 9.01
N THR A 231 17.16 3.46 7.82
CA THR A 231 16.60 4.81 7.62
C THR A 231 15.08 4.81 7.83
N VAL A 232 14.36 3.85 7.24
CA VAL A 232 12.91 3.72 7.42
C VAL A 232 12.57 3.31 8.85
N LYS A 233 13.33 2.36 9.41
CA LYS A 233 13.19 1.92 10.80
C LYS A 233 13.31 3.07 11.79
N ALA A 234 14.30 3.96 11.62
CA ALA A 234 14.49 5.10 12.51
C ALA A 234 13.24 6.00 12.55
N ILE A 235 12.63 6.27 11.40
CA ILE A 235 11.38 7.05 11.33
C ILE A 235 10.25 6.35 12.08
N ILE A 236 10.10 5.03 11.90
CA ILE A 236 9.06 4.27 12.59
C ILE A 236 9.28 4.31 14.10
N ASP A 237 10.50 4.03 14.56
CA ASP A 237 10.85 4.04 15.98
C ASP A 237 10.60 5.39 16.63
N ASP A 238 10.99 6.50 15.96
CA ASP A 238 10.78 7.85 16.45
C ASP A 238 9.29 8.18 16.57
N ASN A 239 8.48 7.78 15.60
CA ASN A 239 7.03 8.03 15.61
C ASN A 239 6.27 7.12 16.60
N VAL A 240 6.73 5.88 16.81
CA VAL A 240 6.23 5.00 17.87
C VAL A 240 6.55 5.62 19.24
N ALA A 241 7.78 6.08 19.45
CA ALA A 241 8.18 6.73 20.70
C ALA A 241 7.43 8.04 20.96
N ALA A 242 7.13 8.80 19.91
CA ALA A 242 6.32 10.02 19.97
C ALA A 242 4.82 9.74 20.12
N SER A 243 4.36 8.49 19.95
CA SER A 243 2.95 8.12 19.86
C SER A 243 2.22 8.97 18.81
N THR A 244 2.83 9.14 17.64
CA THR A 244 2.31 9.96 16.55
C THR A 244 0.92 9.46 16.15
N GLY A 245 -0.07 10.35 16.17
CA GLY A 245 -1.45 10.04 15.80
C GLY A 245 -1.67 9.95 14.28
N LYS A 246 -2.93 9.85 13.87
CA LYS A 246 -3.32 9.81 12.45
C LYS A 246 -2.92 11.09 11.71
N MET A 247 -2.65 10.95 10.41
CA MET A 247 -2.34 12.07 9.55
C MET A 247 -3.51 13.06 9.49
N ALA A 248 -3.20 14.35 9.54
CA ALA A 248 -4.21 15.39 9.35
C ALA A 248 -4.70 15.43 7.90
N ASP A 249 -5.91 15.92 7.69
CA ASP A 249 -6.39 16.30 6.36
C ASP A 249 -5.60 17.49 5.83
N CYS A 250 -5.28 17.43 4.53
CA CYS A 250 -4.56 18.47 3.83
C CYS A 250 -5.16 18.65 2.44
N ASP A 251 -5.26 19.92 2.02
CA ASP A 251 -5.70 20.28 0.68
C ASP A 251 -4.65 19.87 -0.35
N VAL A 252 -5.06 19.74 -1.61
CA VAL A 252 -4.14 19.42 -2.71
C VAL A 252 -3.22 20.60 -3.01
N ILE A 253 -2.00 20.32 -3.49
CA ILE A 253 -1.04 21.31 -3.97
C ILE A 253 -1.37 21.65 -5.41
N ASP A 254 -1.55 20.62 -6.25
CA ASP A 254 -1.93 20.76 -7.66
C ASP A 254 -3.38 20.32 -7.89
N GLU A 255 -4.24 21.28 -8.26
CA GLU A 255 -5.65 21.05 -8.64
C GLU A 255 -5.83 20.04 -9.79
N ASN A 256 -4.78 19.78 -10.58
CA ASN A 256 -4.82 18.74 -11.61
C ASN A 256 -4.85 17.33 -11.02
N VAL A 257 -4.46 17.14 -9.74
CA VAL A 257 -4.51 15.83 -9.08
C VAL A 257 -5.95 15.30 -8.98
N HIS A 258 -6.95 16.20 -8.99
CA HIS A 258 -8.36 15.79 -9.00
C HIS A 258 -8.71 14.93 -10.22
N ARG A 259 -7.95 15.00 -11.32
CA ARG A 259 -8.16 14.12 -12.48
C ARG A 259 -7.89 12.64 -12.18
N PHE A 260 -7.39 12.33 -10.99
CA PHE A 260 -7.07 11.01 -10.51
C PHE A 260 -8.02 10.54 -9.39
N ASP A 261 -9.01 11.35 -8.98
CA ASP A 261 -9.93 11.06 -7.86
C ASP A 261 -10.80 9.83 -8.12
N ASN A 262 -11.25 9.66 -9.36
CA ASN A 262 -11.98 8.48 -9.79
C ASN A 262 -11.12 7.61 -10.69
N PHE A 263 -11.37 6.30 -10.64
CA PHE A 263 -10.59 5.31 -11.36
C PHE A 263 -11.46 4.13 -11.78
N ILE A 264 -11.17 3.59 -12.96
CA ILE A 264 -11.67 2.30 -13.40
C ILE A 264 -10.57 1.52 -14.10
N TRP A 265 -10.48 0.23 -13.79
CA TRP A 265 -9.62 -0.73 -14.45
C TRP A 265 -10.45 -1.62 -15.38
N TYR A 266 -9.93 -1.86 -16.57
CA TYR A 266 -10.45 -2.85 -17.51
C TYR A 266 -9.36 -3.90 -17.72
N ASP A 267 -9.63 -5.11 -17.22
CA ASP A 267 -8.69 -6.22 -17.26
C ASP A 267 -8.70 -6.90 -18.63
N ALA A 268 -7.50 -7.19 -19.15
CA ALA A 268 -7.36 -7.78 -20.47
C ALA A 268 -8.01 -9.17 -20.60
N GLU A 269 -8.10 -9.94 -19.51
CA GLU A 269 -8.68 -11.28 -19.52
C GLU A 269 -10.20 -11.25 -19.33
N SER A 270 -10.72 -10.39 -18.47
CA SER A 270 -12.16 -10.38 -18.14
C SER A 270 -13.01 -9.38 -18.92
N ASP A 271 -12.45 -8.22 -19.28
CA ASP A 271 -13.23 -7.12 -19.90
C ASP A 271 -13.00 -7.01 -21.41
N PHE A 272 -11.81 -7.36 -21.90
CA PHE A 272 -11.49 -7.33 -23.33
C PHE A 272 -11.83 -8.64 -24.04
N GLU A 273 -12.34 -8.54 -25.27
CA GLU A 273 -12.42 -9.65 -26.21
C GLU A 273 -11.15 -9.69 -27.07
N ARG A 274 -10.35 -10.75 -26.93
CA ARG A 274 -9.24 -11.02 -27.86
C ARG A 274 -9.78 -11.65 -29.15
N VAL A 275 -9.76 -10.90 -30.24
CA VAL A 275 -10.37 -11.32 -31.53
C VAL A 275 -9.40 -12.04 -32.46
N ASP A 276 -8.09 -11.85 -32.28
CA ASP A 276 -7.02 -12.59 -32.96
C ASP A 276 -5.70 -12.58 -32.15
N ASP A 277 -4.61 -13.05 -32.74
CA ASP A 277 -3.30 -13.14 -32.08
C ASP A 277 -2.74 -11.79 -31.61
N THR A 278 -3.20 -10.66 -32.13
CA THR A 278 -2.63 -9.34 -31.79
C THR A 278 -3.64 -8.29 -31.38
N THR A 279 -4.94 -8.59 -31.45
CA THR A 279 -6.00 -7.58 -31.33
C THR A 279 -6.95 -7.86 -30.17
N PHE A 280 -7.21 -6.82 -29.38
CA PHE A 280 -8.19 -6.79 -28.29
C PHE A 280 -9.25 -5.72 -28.56
N ILE A 281 -10.50 -6.01 -28.18
CA ILE A 281 -11.63 -5.09 -28.29
C ILE A 281 -12.31 -4.94 -26.92
N LEU A 282 -12.55 -3.70 -26.51
CA LEU A 282 -13.37 -3.36 -25.35
C LEU A 282 -14.53 -2.48 -25.81
N ASN A 283 -15.77 -2.88 -25.49
CA ASN A 283 -16.96 -2.06 -25.77
C ASN A 283 -17.33 -1.29 -24.50
N VAL A 284 -17.05 0.02 -24.49
CA VAL A 284 -17.20 0.87 -23.32
C VAL A 284 -17.45 2.33 -23.71
N ALA A 285 -18.10 3.07 -22.82
CA ALA A 285 -18.13 4.53 -22.85
C ALA A 285 -17.34 5.03 -21.63
N ALA A 286 -16.25 5.76 -21.88
CA ALA A 286 -15.34 6.24 -20.84
C ALA A 286 -14.71 7.57 -21.26
N SER A 287 -14.34 8.40 -20.29
CA SER A 287 -13.62 9.64 -20.55
C SER A 287 -12.66 9.94 -19.40
N GLY A 288 -11.51 10.51 -19.72
CA GLY A 288 -10.50 10.90 -18.74
C GLY A 288 -9.07 10.67 -19.23
N ILE A 289 -8.14 10.53 -18.28
CA ILE A 289 -6.77 10.12 -18.55
C ILE A 289 -6.80 8.63 -18.86
N MET A 290 -6.31 8.25 -20.05
CA MET A 290 -6.22 6.86 -20.48
C MET A 290 -4.83 6.31 -20.13
N GLY A 291 -4.79 5.23 -19.38
CA GLY A 291 -3.58 4.44 -19.14
C GLY A 291 -3.62 3.08 -19.84
N ILE A 292 -2.44 2.53 -20.11
CA ILE A 292 -2.25 1.17 -20.63
C ILE A 292 -1.22 0.43 -19.79
N ASP A 293 -1.44 -0.87 -19.62
CA ASP A 293 -0.53 -1.78 -18.91
C ASP A 293 -0.15 -2.95 -19.81
N TYR A 294 1.13 -3.03 -20.17
CA TYR A 294 1.64 -4.10 -20.99
C TYR A 294 3.15 -4.35 -20.78
N THR A 295 3.58 -5.55 -21.14
CA THR A 295 4.99 -5.94 -21.16
C THR A 295 5.72 -5.38 -22.38
N TYR A 296 6.87 -4.76 -22.14
CA TYR A 296 7.85 -4.44 -23.17
C TYR A 296 8.73 -5.66 -23.40
N GLU A 297 8.77 -6.12 -24.64
CA GLU A 297 9.65 -7.18 -25.13
C GLU A 297 10.96 -6.60 -25.66
N SER A 298 11.99 -7.42 -25.81
CA SER A 298 13.26 -6.97 -26.41
C SER A 298 13.05 -6.39 -27.82
N GLY A 299 13.57 -5.18 -28.06
CA GLY A 299 13.45 -4.46 -29.33
C GLY A 299 12.24 -3.53 -29.40
N ASP A 300 11.64 -3.40 -30.59
CA ASP A 300 10.58 -2.42 -30.86
C ASP A 300 9.20 -2.91 -30.39
N ASN A 301 8.61 -2.18 -29.46
CA ASN A 301 7.26 -2.39 -28.94
C ASN A 301 6.31 -1.33 -29.48
N LYS A 302 5.11 -1.76 -29.88
CA LYS A 302 4.08 -0.85 -30.35
C LYS A 302 2.69 -1.38 -30.04
N ALA A 303 1.83 -0.48 -29.54
CA ALA A 303 0.41 -0.72 -29.38
C ALA A 303 -0.38 0.35 -30.15
N ASP A 304 -1.05 -0.01 -31.25
CA ASP A 304 -1.97 0.89 -31.95
C ASP A 304 -3.33 0.87 -31.25
N ILE A 305 -3.72 2.01 -30.69
CA ILE A 305 -4.97 2.18 -29.95
C ILE A 305 -5.94 2.96 -30.83
N TYR A 306 -7.07 2.35 -31.13
CA TYR A 306 -8.16 2.94 -31.89
C TYR A 306 -9.33 3.24 -30.97
N VAL A 307 -9.84 4.46 -31.04
CA VAL A 307 -11.05 4.90 -30.32
C VAL A 307 -12.15 5.13 -31.34
N ASP A 308 -13.29 4.46 -31.14
CA ASP A 308 -14.48 4.56 -31.98
C ASP A 308 -14.24 4.35 -33.50
N GLY A 309 -13.18 3.62 -33.84
CA GLY A 309 -12.82 3.25 -35.21
C GLY A 309 -11.70 4.07 -35.83
N GLU A 310 -11.26 5.15 -35.20
CA GLU A 310 -10.14 5.98 -35.65
C GLU A 310 -8.87 5.68 -34.84
N LEU A 311 -7.70 5.72 -35.48
CA LEU A 311 -6.43 5.58 -34.77
C LEU A 311 -6.28 6.80 -33.85
N PHE A 312 -6.20 6.55 -32.55
CA PHE A 312 -6.13 7.58 -31.53
C PHE A 312 -4.67 7.82 -31.14
N GLU A 313 -3.98 6.79 -30.66
CA GLU A 313 -2.59 6.86 -30.22
C GLU A 313 -1.85 5.59 -30.61
N SER A 314 -0.52 5.70 -30.72
CA SER A 314 0.37 4.58 -31.04
C SER A 314 1.61 4.57 -30.13
N PRO A 315 1.48 4.31 -28.82
CA PRO A 315 2.62 4.16 -27.93
C PRO A 315 3.69 3.24 -28.55
N THR A 316 4.90 3.79 -28.71
CA THR A 316 6.03 3.10 -29.34
C THR A 316 7.25 3.28 -28.46
N VAL A 317 7.95 2.20 -28.18
CA VAL A 317 9.17 2.20 -27.36
C VAL A 317 10.14 1.13 -27.86
N THR A 318 11.42 1.48 -27.93
CA THR A 318 12.49 0.51 -28.17
C THR A 318 13.06 0.13 -26.81
N PHE A 319 13.04 -1.15 -26.48
CA PHE A 319 13.52 -1.70 -25.21
C PHE A 319 14.77 -2.55 -25.44
N ASP A 320 15.94 -1.93 -25.27
CA ASP A 320 17.26 -2.51 -25.60
C ASP A 320 17.81 -3.40 -24.47
N TYR A 321 16.98 -4.32 -23.98
CA TYR A 321 17.35 -5.30 -22.96
C TYR A 321 17.04 -6.73 -23.45
N ASP A 322 17.71 -7.73 -22.88
CA ASP A 322 17.56 -9.15 -23.22
C ASP A 322 16.48 -9.87 -22.38
N PHE A 323 15.71 -9.10 -21.62
CA PHE A 323 14.56 -9.54 -20.83
C PHE A 323 13.33 -8.72 -21.18
N SER A 324 12.17 -9.10 -20.65
CA SER A 324 10.92 -8.35 -20.78
C SER A 324 10.47 -7.75 -19.45
N GLN A 325 9.78 -6.62 -19.50
CA GLN A 325 9.38 -5.88 -18.30
C GLN A 325 7.99 -5.26 -18.45
N ARG A 326 7.15 -5.38 -17.42
CA ARG A 326 5.80 -4.81 -17.40
C ARG A 326 5.84 -3.31 -17.10
N HIS A 327 5.11 -2.52 -17.88
CA HIS A 327 4.99 -1.07 -17.69
C HIS A 327 3.55 -0.60 -17.68
N ILE A 328 3.25 0.37 -16.81
CA ILE A 328 2.03 1.15 -16.81
C ILE A 328 2.36 2.59 -17.16
N LEU A 329 1.75 3.10 -18.22
CA LEU A 329 1.97 4.48 -18.67
C LEU A 329 0.67 5.17 -19.04
N VAL A 330 0.71 6.51 -19.00
CA VAL A 330 -0.32 7.35 -19.59
C VAL A 330 -0.21 7.27 -21.10
N VAL A 331 -1.30 6.90 -21.77
CA VAL A 331 -1.44 6.97 -23.23
C VAL A 331 -1.75 8.40 -23.64
N ASN A 332 -2.79 8.98 -23.04
CA ASN A 332 -3.20 10.36 -23.29
C ASN A 332 -3.94 10.91 -22.07
N ASN A 333 -3.76 12.19 -21.78
CA ASN A 333 -4.40 12.86 -20.65
C ASN A 333 -5.89 13.15 -20.87
N ASP A 334 -6.35 13.24 -22.13
CA ASP A 334 -7.73 13.58 -22.47
C ASP A 334 -8.23 12.64 -23.58
N CYS A 335 -8.84 11.54 -23.17
CA CYS A 335 -9.50 10.61 -24.06
C CYS A 335 -11.00 10.61 -23.79
N THR A 336 -11.79 10.51 -24.87
CA THR A 336 -13.23 10.26 -24.79
C THR A 336 -13.57 9.13 -25.75
N VAL A 337 -14.14 8.05 -25.20
CA VAL A 337 -14.61 6.87 -25.92
C VAL A 337 -16.13 6.84 -25.83
N GLN A 338 -16.80 6.78 -26.97
CA GLN A 338 -18.27 6.71 -27.04
C GLN A 338 -18.78 5.27 -27.01
N ALA A 339 -18.06 4.34 -27.63
CA ALA A 339 -18.54 2.97 -27.75
C ALA A 339 -17.44 1.91 -27.69
N LYS A 340 -16.24 2.16 -28.22
CA LYS A 340 -15.28 1.08 -28.45
C LYS A 340 -13.82 1.52 -28.42
N ILE A 341 -13.00 0.70 -27.78
CA ILE A 341 -11.55 0.70 -27.86
C ILE A 341 -11.11 -0.56 -28.60
N LYS A 342 -10.14 -0.42 -29.50
CA LYS A 342 -9.43 -1.55 -30.10
C LYS A 342 -7.92 -1.34 -29.93
N VAL A 343 -7.23 -2.31 -29.35
CA VAL A 343 -5.77 -2.30 -29.18
C VAL A 343 -5.18 -3.34 -30.11
N VAL A 344 -4.16 -2.97 -30.89
CA VAL A 344 -3.47 -3.85 -31.84
C VAL A 344 -1.97 -3.81 -31.58
N PHE A 345 -1.37 -4.94 -31.23
CA PHE A 345 0.08 -5.07 -31.03
C PHE A 345 0.80 -5.51 -32.31
N ASN A 346 2.11 -5.24 -32.40
CA ASN A 346 2.92 -5.64 -33.56
C ASN A 346 3.14 -7.16 -33.67
N SER A 347 3.10 -7.87 -32.55
CA SER A 347 3.35 -9.31 -32.48
C SER A 347 2.45 -9.99 -31.47
N LYS A 348 2.29 -11.32 -31.61
CA LYS A 348 1.57 -12.13 -30.65
C LYS A 348 2.21 -12.07 -29.26
N GLU A 349 3.53 -12.05 -29.21
CA GLU A 349 4.31 -12.00 -27.97
C GLU A 349 4.00 -10.73 -27.17
N GLN A 350 4.00 -9.56 -27.82
CA GLN A 350 3.60 -8.30 -27.19
C GLN A 350 2.13 -8.31 -26.76
N ALA A 351 1.25 -8.89 -27.57
CA ALA A 351 -0.17 -9.04 -27.25
C ALA A 351 -0.42 -9.96 -26.04
N ASP A 352 0.39 -11.01 -25.87
CA ASP A 352 0.30 -11.91 -24.72
C ASP A 352 0.74 -11.21 -23.42
N GLY A 353 1.50 -10.12 -23.52
CA GLY A 353 1.91 -9.26 -22.41
C GLY A 353 0.94 -8.11 -22.08
N PHE A 354 -0.26 -8.06 -22.66
CA PHE A 354 -1.25 -7.02 -22.37
C PHE A 354 -2.06 -7.36 -21.11
N TYR A 355 -2.03 -6.47 -20.09
CA TYR A 355 -2.72 -6.67 -18.82
C TYR A 355 -4.03 -5.88 -18.72
N GLY A 356 -4.18 -4.81 -19.49
CA GLY A 356 -5.41 -4.04 -19.52
C GLY A 356 -5.19 -2.55 -19.71
N MET A 357 -6.26 -1.80 -19.46
CA MET A 357 -6.28 -0.33 -19.56
C MET A 357 -7.01 0.26 -18.37
N CYS A 358 -6.71 1.52 -18.06
CA CYS A 358 -7.43 2.25 -17.02
C CYS A 358 -7.87 3.63 -17.50
N PHE A 359 -8.89 4.16 -16.84
CA PHE A 359 -9.29 5.54 -16.97
C PHE A 359 -9.36 6.20 -15.60
N SER A 360 -8.92 7.45 -15.52
CA SER A 360 -9.11 8.29 -14.35
C SER A 360 -9.70 9.66 -14.69
N TRP A 361 -10.52 10.20 -13.80
CA TRP A 361 -11.21 11.47 -14.00
C TRP A 361 -11.57 12.17 -12.68
N LYS A 362 -12.02 13.43 -12.80
CA LYS A 362 -12.46 14.28 -11.67
C LYS A 362 -13.74 13.82 -10.99
#